data_AF-A0A821CNF7-F1
#
_entry.id   AF-A0A821CNF7-F1
#
_cell.length_a   1.000
_cell.length_b   1.000
_cell.length_c   1.000
_cell.angle_alpha   90.00
_cell.angle_beta   90.00
_cell.angle_gamma   90.00
#
_symmetry.space_group_name_H-M   'P 1'
#
loop_
_entity.id
_entity.type
_entity.pdbx_description
1 polymer ?
#
loop_
_entity_poly.entity_id
_entity_poly.type
_entity_poly.pdbx_seq_one_letter_code
_entity_poly.pdbx_strand_id
1 'polypeptide(L)'
;MIDILYDDLLERPIATVRRIYDHFDLRWTKEFETAMDAWLRDNPQGKQGRNAYSLDEFDLTREDIDTRHIDYINLFLHSLSSKMADNN
;
A
#
# COMPACT_ATOMS: atom_id res chain seq x y z
N MET A 1 15.57 8.86 -0.06
CA MET A 1 14.20 8.65 0.42
C MET A 1 13.40 8.05 -0.73
N ILE A 2 12.53 7.09 -0.45
CA ILE A 2 11.65 6.45 -1.43
C ILE A 2 10.25 6.32 -0.80
N ASP A 3 9.22 6.56 -1.59
CA ASP A 3 7.83 6.42 -1.18
C ASP A 3 7.22 5.13 -1.73
N ILE A 4 6.60 4.36 -0.84
CA ILE A 4 5.95 3.09 -1.16
C ILE A 4 4.47 3.22 -0.87
N LEU A 5 3.64 3.07 -1.91
CA LEU A 5 2.19 2.98 -1.74
C LEU A 5 1.82 1.63 -1.13
N TYR A 6 0.86 1.64 -0.22
CA TYR A 6 0.39 0.42 0.43
C TYR A 6 -0.17 -0.58 -0.59
N ASP A 7 -0.92 -0.10 -1.59
CA ASP A 7 -1.49 -0.94 -2.64
C ASP A 7 -0.41 -1.65 -3.47
N ASP A 8 0.71 -0.97 -3.78
CA ASP A 8 1.84 -1.60 -4.48
C ASP A 8 2.47 -2.72 -3.65
N LEU A 9 2.48 -2.59 -2.32
CA LEU A 9 2.98 -3.63 -1.43
C LEU A 9 2.02 -4.84 -1.36
N LEU A 10 0.72 -4.61 -1.48
CA LEU A 10 -0.28 -5.69 -1.48
C LEU A 10 -0.32 -6.42 -2.82
N GLU A 11 -0.35 -5.69 -3.94
CA GLU A 11 -0.48 -6.26 -5.28
C GLU A 11 0.82 -6.90 -5.75
N ARG A 12 1.96 -6.28 -5.43
CA ARG A 12 3.28 -6.63 -5.99
C ARG A 12 4.38 -6.59 -4.92
N PRO A 13 4.27 -7.38 -3.84
CA PRO A 13 5.17 -7.31 -2.69
C PRO A 13 6.65 -7.47 -3.06
N ILE A 14 6.98 -8.50 -3.86
CA ILE A 14 8.37 -8.78 -4.27
C ILE A 14 8.95 -7.62 -5.08
N ALA A 15 8.21 -7.13 -6.08
CA ALA A 15 8.67 -6.04 -6.94
C ALA A 15 8.83 -4.73 -6.14
N THR A 16 7.93 -4.49 -5.18
CA THR A 16 8.00 -3.32 -4.28
C THR A 16 9.23 -3.38 -3.38
N VAL A 17 9.51 -4.53 -2.75
CA VAL A 17 10.72 -4.72 -1.92
C VAL A 17 11.98 -4.66 -2.77
N ARG A 18 11.95 -5.19 -4.00
CA ARG A 18 13.06 -5.08 -4.96
C ARG A 18 13.41 -3.62 -5.26
N ARG A 19 12.39 -2.79 -5.50
CA ARG A 19 12.57 -1.35 -5.72
C ARG A 19 13.22 -0.66 -4.52
N ILE A 20 12.90 -1.05 -3.29
CA ILE A 20 13.55 -0.52 -2.08
C ILE A 20 15.04 -0.89 -2.08
N TYR A 21 15.37 -2.15 -2.35
CA TYR A 21 16.75 -2.61 -2.35
C TYR A 21 17.59 -1.92 -3.41
N ASP A 22 17.06 -1.80 -4.63
CA ASP A 22 17.74 -1.10 -5.72
C ASP A 22 17.92 0.39 -5.41
N HIS A 23 16.96 1.05 -4.75
CA HIS A 23 17.05 2.47 -4.36
C HIS A 23 18.16 2.76 -3.34
N PHE A 24 18.45 1.80 -2.46
CA PHE A 24 19.46 1.93 -1.39
C PHE A 24 20.76 1.17 -1.69
N ASP A 25 20.95 0.70 -2.93
CA ASP A 25 22.11 -0.09 -3.37
C ASP A 25 22.36 -1.33 -2.47
N LEU A 26 21.29 -1.94 -1.98
CA LEU A 26 21.36 -3.14 -1.14
C LEU A 26 21.47 -4.39 -1.99
N ARG A 27 22.27 -5.34 -1.52
CA ARG A 27 22.45 -6.62 -2.21
C ARG A 27 21.16 -7.43 -2.24
N TRP A 28 20.68 -7.73 -3.44
CA TRP A 28 19.61 -8.71 -3.67
C TRP A 28 20.18 -10.09 -3.98
N THR A 29 19.66 -11.12 -3.32
CA THR A 29 20.11 -12.52 -3.52
C THR A 29 18.91 -13.42 -3.81
N LYS A 30 19.16 -14.54 -4.48
CA LYS A 30 18.11 -15.51 -4.80
C LYS A 30 17.56 -16.17 -3.53
N GLU A 31 18.43 -16.38 -2.54
CA GLU A 31 18.10 -16.96 -1.25
C GLU A 31 17.12 -16.05 -0.48
N PHE A 32 17.37 -14.73 -0.51
CA PHE A 32 16.47 -13.75 0.10
C PHE A 32 15.09 -13.75 -0.55
N GLU A 33 15.03 -13.70 -1.88
CA GLU A 33 13.76 -13.72 -2.62
C GLU A 33 12.96 -15.00 -2.32
N THR A 34 13.64 -16.16 -2.34
CA THR A 34 13.01 -17.46 -2.03
C THR A 34 12.43 -17.50 -0.60
N ALA A 35 13.16 -16.96 0.38
CA ALA A 35 12.69 -16.88 1.77
C ALA A 35 11.49 -15.95 1.91
N MET A 36 11.49 -14.82 1.19
CA MET A 36 10.38 -13.87 1.17
C MET A 36 9.12 -14.47 0.52
N ASP A 37 9.26 -15.17 -0.61
CA ASP A 37 8.15 -15.89 -1.25
C ASP A 37 7.55 -16.94 -0.31
N ALA A 38 8.38 -17.69 0.39
CA ALA A 38 7.92 -18.66 1.37
C ALA A 38 7.14 -17.98 2.51
N TRP A 39 7.65 -16.86 3.03
CA TRP A 39 6.98 -16.11 4.09
C TRP A 39 5.63 -15.54 3.63
N LEU A 40 5.54 -14.98 2.41
CA LEU A 40 4.29 -14.43 1.87
C LEU A 40 3.22 -15.52 1.69
N ARG A 41 3.61 -16.69 1.20
CA ARG A 41 2.73 -17.87 1.07
C ARG A 41 2.22 -18.33 2.43
N ASP A 42 3.07 -18.31 3.46
CA ASP A 42 2.72 -18.76 4.80
C ASP A 42 2.01 -17.67 5.63
N ASN A 43 1.99 -16.40 5.19
CA ASN A 43 1.40 -15.26 5.90
C ASN A 43 0.50 -14.38 5.01
N PRO A 44 -0.57 -14.93 4.40
CA PRO A 44 -1.55 -14.11 3.68
C PRO A 44 -2.14 -13.01 4.58
N GLN A 45 -2.30 -11.83 4.00
CA GLN A 45 -2.94 -10.69 4.65
C GLN A 45 -4.40 -11.02 5.02
N GLY A 46 -4.85 -10.59 6.21
CA GLY A 46 -6.24 -10.78 6.65
C GLY A 46 -6.52 -12.05 7.46
N LYS A 47 -5.48 -12.78 7.89
CA LYS A 47 -5.63 -13.92 8.83
C LYS A 47 -6.29 -13.55 10.17
N GLN A 48 -6.19 -12.29 10.56
CA GLN A 48 -6.89 -11.69 11.70
C GLN A 48 -8.01 -10.85 11.09
N GLY A 49 -9.27 -11.17 11.39
CA GLY A 49 -10.45 -10.64 10.69
C GLY A 49 -10.47 -9.11 10.54
N ARG A 50 -11.22 -8.63 9.54
CA ARG A 50 -11.42 -7.19 9.33
C ARG A 50 -12.43 -6.66 10.36
N ASN A 51 -11.98 -5.77 11.24
CA ASN A 51 -12.90 -4.93 12.01
C ASN A 51 -13.48 -3.91 11.02
N ALA A 52 -14.77 -4.02 10.73
CA ALA A 52 -15.46 -3.04 9.89
C ALA A 52 -15.83 -1.85 10.79
N TYR A 53 -15.21 -0.70 10.54
CA TYR A 53 -15.57 0.59 11.13
C TYR A 53 -16.14 1.45 10.00
N SER A 54 -17.20 2.20 10.27
CA SER A 54 -17.71 3.22 9.35
C SER A 54 -17.34 4.61 9.82
N LEU A 55 -17.28 5.59 8.91
CA LEU A 55 -17.03 6.98 9.29
C LEU A 55 -18.20 7.58 10.08
N ASP A 56 -19.42 7.12 9.79
CA ASP A 56 -20.64 7.55 10.47
C ASP A 56 -20.62 7.26 11.99
N GLU A 57 -19.93 6.20 12.44
CA GLU A 57 -19.74 5.88 13.86
C GLU A 57 -18.99 6.98 14.64
N PHE A 58 -18.29 7.86 13.92
CA PHE A 58 -17.49 8.95 14.46
C PHE A 58 -18.01 10.34 14.04
N ASP A 59 -19.23 10.41 13.49
CA ASP A 59 -19.81 11.63 12.91
C ASP A 59 -18.90 12.29 11.86
N LEU A 60 -18.16 11.47 11.09
CA LEU A 60 -17.25 11.93 10.03
C LEU A 60 -17.81 11.60 8.65
N THR A 61 -17.54 12.49 7.69
CA THR A 61 -17.84 12.26 6.27
C THR A 61 -16.57 12.00 5.47
N ARG A 62 -16.73 11.49 4.24
CA ARG A 62 -15.61 11.35 3.30
C ARG A 62 -15.00 12.71 2.94
N GLU A 63 -15.82 13.74 2.81
CA GLU A 63 -15.39 15.11 2.52
C GLU A 63 -14.52 15.69 3.63
N ASP A 64 -14.83 15.40 4.89
CA ASP A 64 -14.01 15.80 6.04
C ASP A 64 -12.59 15.20 5.95
N ILE A 65 -12.50 13.93 5.57
CA ILE A 65 -11.22 13.22 5.39
C ILE A 65 -10.46 13.80 4.19
N ASP A 66 -11.09 13.93 3.04
CA ASP A 66 -10.43 14.40 1.82
C ASP A 66 -9.94 15.84 1.99
N THR A 67 -10.74 16.72 2.61
CA THR A 67 -10.36 18.12 2.88
C THR A 67 -9.18 18.20 3.83
N ARG A 68 -9.21 17.43 4.92
CA ARG A 68 -8.14 17.43 5.93
C ARG A 68 -6.82 16.88 5.38
N HIS A 69 -6.89 15.98 4.40
CA HIS A 69 -5.72 15.29 3.85
C HIS A 69 -5.37 15.73 2.41
N ILE A 70 -5.93 16.83 1.92
CA ILE A 70 -5.80 17.25 0.53
C ILE A 70 -4.35 17.43 0.08
N ASP A 71 -3.49 17.98 0.94
CA ASP A 71 -2.06 18.15 0.64
C ASP A 71 -1.37 16.79 0.47
N TYR A 72 -1.66 15.84 1.36
CA TYR A 72 -1.12 14.48 1.28
C TYR A 72 -1.63 13.76 0.02
N ILE A 73 -2.94 13.86 -0.26
CA ILE A 73 -3.56 13.25 -1.43
C ILE A 73 -2.91 13.80 -2.71
N ASN A 74 -2.75 15.11 -2.81
CA ASN A 74 -2.13 15.75 -3.98
C ASN A 74 -0.66 15.39 -4.15
N LEU A 75 0.09 15.26 -3.05
CA LEU A 75 1.52 14.93 -3.10
C LEU A 75 1.79 13.46 -3.39
N PHE A 76 0.97 12.54 -2.84
CA PHE A 76 1.29 11.11 -2.83
C PHE A 76 0.26 10.22 -3.53
N LEU A 77 -1.01 10.64 -3.62
CA LEU A 77 -2.11 9.82 -4.13
C LEU A 77 -2.75 10.35 -5.42
N HIS A 78 -2.24 11.45 -6.00
CA HIS A 78 -2.80 12.07 -7.21
C HIS A 78 -2.83 11.13 -8.44
N SER A 79 -1.97 10.10 -8.47
CA SER A 79 -1.98 9.06 -9.52
C SER A 79 -3.05 7.98 -9.31
N LEU A 80 -3.62 7.84 -8.10
CA LEU A 80 -4.71 6.91 -7.80
C LEU A 80 -6.09 7.49 -8.16
N SER A 81 -6.23 8.82 -8.15
CA SER A 81 -7.48 9.51 -8.55
C SER A 81 -7.90 9.16 -9.99
N SER A 82 -6.92 8.96 -10.90
CA SER A 82 -7.20 8.50 -12.27
C SER A 82 -7.70 7.05 -12.34
N LYS A 83 -7.35 6.18 -11.39
CA LYS A 83 -7.78 4.77 -11.38
C LYS A 83 -9.16 4.56 -10.75
N MET A 84 -9.59 5.42 -9.84
CA MET A 84 -10.93 5.34 -9.24
C MET A 84 -12.03 5.86 -10.18
N ALA A 85 -11.69 6.70 -11.17
CA ALA A 85 -12.64 7.18 -12.18
C ALA A 85 -12.99 6.14 -13.26
N ASP A 86 -12.15 5.11 -13.44
CA ASP A 86 -12.31 4.08 -14.48
C ASP A 86 -13.04 2.81 -13.99
N ASN A 87 -13.49 2.78 -12.73
CA ASN A 87 -14.29 1.68 -12.17
C ASN A 87 -15.69 2.16 -11.78
N ASN A 88 -16.44 2.63 -12.78
CA ASN A 88 -17.90 2.76 -12.75
C ASN A 88 -18.50 2.31 -14.09
#